data_AF-A7TUI5-F1
#
_entry.id   AF-A7TUI5-F1
#
_cell.length_a   1.000
_cell.length_b   1.000
_cell.length_c   1.000
_cell.angle_alpha   90.00
_cell.angle_beta   90.00
_cell.angle_gamma   90.00
#
_symmetry.space_group_name_H-M   'P 1'
#
loop_
_entity.id
_entity.type
_entity.pdbx_description
1 polymer ?
#
loop_
_entity_poly.entity_id
_entity_poly.type
_entity_poly.pdbx_seq_one_letter_code
_entity_poly.pdbx_strand_id
1 'polypeptide(L)'
;MPKLRLKGEKIMKLIVFEGLDGSGKTSLIHALQPQLKTPHQLYQGLGSSSLGKEIRDLFLNFQQVDYLTRFYLSLANMTQIQAELIVSQLKNNQLIILD
;
A
#
# COMPACT_ATOMS: atom_id res chain seq x y z
N MET A 1 -12.64 -41.96 -9.06
CA MET A 1 -12.36 -40.85 -10.01
C MET A 1 -11.47 -39.82 -9.33
N PRO A 2 -10.31 -39.45 -9.89
CA PRO A 2 -9.54 -38.35 -9.36
C PRO A 2 -10.29 -37.05 -9.63
N LYS A 3 -10.54 -36.24 -8.59
CA LYS A 3 -11.09 -34.89 -8.76
C LYS A 3 -10.04 -34.04 -9.47
N LEU A 4 -10.36 -33.57 -10.67
CA LEU A 4 -9.59 -32.55 -11.37
C LEU A 4 -9.53 -31.31 -10.47
N ARG A 5 -8.41 -31.08 -9.77
CA ARG A 5 -8.16 -29.79 -9.12
C ARG A 5 -7.87 -28.80 -10.24
N LEU A 6 -8.88 -28.05 -10.66
CA LEU A 6 -8.66 -26.78 -11.34
C LEU A 6 -7.76 -25.96 -10.40
N LYS A 7 -6.49 -25.74 -10.79
CA LYS A 7 -5.65 -24.73 -10.14
C LYS A 7 -6.37 -23.41 -10.37
N GLY A 8 -7.20 -23.01 -9.40
CA GLY A 8 -7.84 -21.70 -9.43
C GLY A 8 -6.73 -20.66 -9.60
N GLU A 9 -6.91 -19.76 -10.57
CA GLU A 9 -6.00 -18.64 -10.76
C GLU A 9 -5.79 -17.95 -9.42
N LYS A 10 -4.52 -17.88 -9.00
CA LYS A 10 -4.16 -17.44 -7.67
C LYS A 10 -4.23 -15.91 -7.65
N ILE A 11 -5.38 -15.37 -7.27
CA ILE A 11 -5.69 -13.93 -7.32
C ILE A 11 -4.68 -13.16 -6.46
N MET A 12 -3.91 -12.28 -7.12
CA MET A 12 -3.11 -11.24 -6.47
C MET A 12 -4.09 -10.22 -5.86
N LYS A 13 -3.96 -9.95 -4.55
CA LYS A 13 -4.88 -9.05 -3.83
C LYS A 13 -4.12 -7.88 -3.25
N LEU A 14 -4.46 -6.69 -3.75
CA LEU A 14 -4.11 -5.40 -3.16
C LEU A 14 -5.42 -4.77 -2.67
N ILE A 15 -5.44 -4.33 -1.42
CA ILE A 15 -6.53 -3.57 -0.82
C ILE A 15 -5.97 -2.21 -0.46
N VAL A 16 -6.59 -1.14 -0.94
CA VAL A 16 -6.22 0.24 -0.62
C VAL A 16 -7.33 0.87 0.22
N PHE A 17 -6.96 1.53 1.32
CA PHE A 17 -7.87 2.28 2.17
C PHE A 17 -7.70 3.77 1.88
N GLU A 18 -8.73 4.38 1.30
CA GLU A 18 -8.71 5.80 0.93
C GLU A 18 -9.68 6.62 1.77
N GLY A 19 -9.38 7.91 1.94
CA GLY A 19 -10.21 8.83 2.71
C GLY A 19 -9.42 9.97 3.32
N LEU A 20 -10.15 11.01 3.76
CA LEU A 20 -9.55 12.18 4.41
C LEU A 20 -8.91 11.81 5.75
N ASP A 21 -8.02 12.69 6.24
CA ASP A 21 -7.46 12.55 7.58
C ASP A 21 -8.57 12.62 8.64
N GLY A 22 -8.48 11.73 9.63
CA GLY A 22 -9.52 11.60 10.65
C GLY A 22 -10.75 10.78 10.23
N SER A 23 -10.82 10.23 9.02
CA SER A 23 -11.96 9.39 8.58
C SER A 23 -12.03 7.99 9.22
N GLY A 24 -11.00 7.62 10.00
CA GLY A 24 -10.93 6.33 10.69
C GLY A 24 -10.27 5.18 9.91
N LYS A 25 -9.56 5.46 8.79
CA LYS A 25 -8.86 4.44 7.97
C LYS A 25 -7.97 3.51 8.80
N THR A 26 -7.03 4.08 9.54
CA THR A 26 -6.08 3.33 10.36
C THR A 26 -6.80 2.51 11.45
N SER A 27 -7.86 3.06 12.06
CA SER A 27 -8.68 2.33 13.03
C SER A 27 -9.39 1.14 12.39
N LEU A 28 -9.92 1.31 11.17
CA LEU A 28 -10.57 0.25 10.41
C LEU A 28 -9.58 -0.85 10.02
N ILE A 29 -8.37 -0.49 9.57
CA ILE A 29 -7.30 -1.44 9.27
C ILE A 29 -6.97 -2.27 10.52
N HIS A 30 -6.73 -1.62 11.66
CA HIS A 30 -6.44 -2.32 12.92
C HIS A 30 -7.57 -3.26 13.36
N ALA A 31 -8.83 -2.86 13.17
CA ALA A 31 -9.99 -3.72 13.47
C ALA A 31 -10.11 -4.90 12.49
N LEU A 32 -9.65 -4.74 11.25
CA LEU A 32 -9.69 -5.77 10.21
C LEU A 32 -8.55 -6.79 10.35
N GLN A 33 -7.34 -6.35 10.73
CA GLN A 33 -6.16 -7.22 10.83
C GLN A 33 -6.36 -8.55 11.57
N PRO A 34 -6.96 -8.60 12.78
CA PRO A 34 -7.18 -9.87 13.48
C PRO A 34 -8.19 -10.80 12.78
N GLN A 35 -9.01 -10.27 11.86
CA GLN A 35 -9.99 -11.05 11.08
C GLN A 35 -9.36 -11.64 9.81
N LEU A 36 -8.21 -11.13 9.37
CA LEU A 36 -7.49 -11.62 8.20
C LEU A 36 -6.71 -12.89 8.54
N LYS A 37 -7.23 -14.03 8.11
CA LYS A 37 -6.57 -15.35 8.26
C LYS A 37 -5.41 -15.57 7.28
N THR A 38 -5.16 -14.62 6.38
CA THR A 38 -4.13 -14.72 5.33
C THR A 38 -2.95 -13.83 5.70
N PRO A 39 -1.69 -14.32 5.55
CA PRO A 39 -0.52 -13.48 5.68
C PRO A 39 -0.63 -12.24 4.79
N HIS A 40 -0.38 -11.07 5.36
CA HIS A 40 -0.47 -9.81 4.67
C HIS A 40 0.69 -8.89 5.04
N GLN A 41 0.97 -7.92 4.19
CA GLN A 41 1.83 -6.77 4.49
C GLN A 41 0.97 -5.52 4.58
N LEU A 42 1.30 -4.64 5.52
CA LEU A 42 0.70 -3.33 5.66
C LEU A 42 1.75 -2.28 5.31
N TYR A 43 1.43 -1.39 4.37
CA TYR A 43 2.26 -0.27 3.96
C TYR A 43 1.46 1.02 4.01
N GLN A 44 2.15 2.14 4.18
CA GLN A 44 1.60 3.48 3.98
C GLN A 44 1.85 3.90 2.53
N GLY A 45 0.82 4.50 1.91
CA GLY A 45 0.87 5.06 0.57
C GLY A 45 1.93 6.15 0.42
N LEU A 46 2.33 6.82 1.50
CA LEU A 46 3.46 7.74 1.56
C LEU A 46 4.29 7.51 2.82
N GLY A 47 5.55 7.09 2.65
CA GLY A 47 6.51 6.90 3.74
C GLY A 47 7.07 5.48 3.88
N SER A 48 6.47 4.47 3.24
CA SER A 48 6.95 3.08 3.36
C SER A 48 8.08 2.70 2.40
N SER A 49 8.25 3.40 1.28
CA SER A 49 9.41 3.20 0.40
C SER A 49 10.61 4.01 0.88
N SER A 50 11.80 3.62 0.41
CA SER A 50 13.05 4.30 0.75
C SER A 50 13.00 5.81 0.43
N LEU A 51 12.52 6.16 -0.77
CA LEU A 51 12.32 7.55 -1.20
C LEU A 51 11.06 8.17 -0.57
N GLY A 52 10.01 7.38 -0.35
CA GLY A 52 8.74 7.85 0.19
C GLY A 52 8.88 8.45 1.59
N LYS A 53 9.82 7.94 2.40
CA LYS A 53 10.15 8.51 3.70
C LYS A 53 10.65 9.95 3.58
N GLU A 54 11.59 10.21 2.69
CA GLU A 54 12.14 11.54 2.46
C GLU A 54 11.08 12.51 1.90
N ILE A 55 10.22 12.03 0.99
CA ILE A 55 9.11 12.83 0.46
C ILE A 55 8.09 13.16 1.55
N ARG A 56 7.79 12.20 2.44
CA ARG A 56 6.92 12.43 3.59
C ARG A 56 7.50 13.50 4.51
N ASP A 57 8.78 13.39 4.85
CA ASP A 57 9.47 14.34 5.71
C ASP A 57 9.50 15.74 5.07
N LEU A 58 9.68 15.82 3.75
CA LEU A 58 9.56 17.07 2.99
C LEU A 58 8.15 17.65 3.11
N PHE A 59 7.09 16.86 2.93
CA PHE A 59 5.72 17.34 3.00
C PHE A 59 5.30 17.83 4.38
N LEU A 60 5.82 17.20 5.44
CA LEU A 60 5.54 17.55 6.84
C LEU A 60 6.27 18.83 7.26
N ASN A 61 7.52 18.99 6.84
CA ASN A 61 8.39 20.07 7.32
C ASN A 61 8.42 21.29 6.39
N PHE A 62 8.04 21.15 5.12
CA PHE A 62 8.00 22.25 4.15
C PHE A 62 6.58 22.48 3.65
N GLN A 63 5.87 23.39 4.33
CA GLN A 63 4.46 23.67 4.01
C GLN A 63 4.27 24.44 2.69
N GLN A 64 5.27 25.22 2.25
CA GLN A 64 5.17 26.08 1.06
C GLN A 64 5.54 25.38 -0.27
N VAL A 65 5.41 24.05 -0.34
CA VAL A 65 5.65 23.31 -1.58
C VAL A 65 4.44 23.47 -2.49
N ASP A 66 4.66 23.97 -3.70
CA ASP A 66 3.63 24.12 -4.73
C ASP A 66 2.85 22.81 -4.99
N TYR A 67 1.57 22.93 -5.32
CA TYR A 67 0.69 21.78 -5.47
C TYR A 67 1.10 20.85 -6.63
N LEU A 68 1.64 21.39 -7.73
CA LEU A 68 2.14 20.57 -8.85
C LEU A 68 3.41 19.82 -8.43
N THR A 69 4.28 20.47 -7.67
CA THR A 69 5.47 19.80 -7.10
C THR A 69 5.06 18.67 -6.17
N ARG A 70 4.07 18.89 -5.28
CA ARG A 70 3.51 17.82 -4.42
C ARG A 70 2.92 16.68 -5.25
N PHE A 71 2.19 17.00 -6.30
CA PHE A 71 1.62 15.99 -7.21
C PHE A 71 2.70 15.12 -7.85
N TYR A 72 3.73 15.72 -8.46
CA TYR A 72 4.81 14.95 -9.11
C TYR A 72 5.63 14.13 -8.11
N LEU A 73 5.90 14.66 -6.92
CA LEU A 73 6.56 13.90 -5.85
C LEU A 73 5.71 12.71 -5.39
N SER A 74 4.39 12.88 -5.28
CA SER A 74 3.48 11.75 -4.99
C SER A 74 3.54 10.68 -6.06
N LEU A 75 3.59 11.04 -7.35
CA LEU A 75 3.75 10.07 -8.45
C LEU A 75 5.09 9.33 -8.39
N ALA A 76 6.17 10.04 -8.08
CA ALA A 76 7.49 9.44 -7.89
C ALA A 76 7.48 8.44 -6.73
N ASN A 77 6.88 8.80 -5.59
CA ASN A 77 6.69 7.91 -4.45
C ASN A 77 5.86 6.66 -4.82
N MET A 78 4.74 6.83 -5.53
CA MET A 78 3.91 5.70 -5.98
C MET A 78 4.68 4.72 -6.87
N THR A 79 5.53 5.25 -7.75
CA THR A 79 6.41 4.45 -8.62
C THR A 79 7.44 3.68 -7.77
N GLN A 80 8.05 4.33 -6.79
CA GLN A 80 9.03 3.70 -5.90
C GLN A 80 8.40 2.58 -5.04
N ILE A 81 7.23 2.84 -4.45
CA ILE A 81 6.49 1.84 -3.66
C ILE A 81 6.19 0.60 -4.52
N GLN A 82 5.78 0.80 -5.77
CA GLN A 82 5.51 -0.31 -6.66
C GLN A 82 6.75 -1.18 -6.90
N ALA A 83 7.89 -0.54 -7.19
CA ALA A 83 9.14 -1.20 -7.48
C ALA A 83 9.70 -1.97 -6.26
N GLU A 84 9.65 -1.37 -5.07
CA GLU A 84 10.25 -1.95 -3.86
C GLU A 84 9.33 -2.94 -3.15
N LEU A 85 8.04 -2.62 -3.04
CA LEU A 85 7.15 -3.25 -2.07
C LEU A 85 6.00 -4.02 -2.72
N ILE A 86 5.38 -3.50 -3.79
CA ILE A 86 4.15 -4.12 -4.32
C ILE A 86 4.47 -5.28 -5.25
N VAL A 87 5.30 -5.06 -6.27
CA VAL A 87 5.49 -6.05 -7.36
C VAL A 87 6.07 -7.37 -6.84
N SER A 88 7.04 -7.31 -5.92
CA SER A 88 7.67 -8.51 -5.31
C SER A 88 6.67 -9.32 -4.48
N GLN A 89 5.85 -8.64 -3.67
CA GLN A 89 4.87 -9.27 -2.78
C GLN A 89 3.70 -9.90 -3.54
N LEU A 90 3.22 -9.23 -4.60
CA LEU A 90 2.18 -9.78 -5.48
C LEU A 90 2.66 -11.06 -6.19
N LYS A 91 3.92 -11.09 -6.66
CA LYS A 91 4.53 -12.31 -7.24
C LYS A 91 4.58 -13.47 -6.24
N ASN A 92 4.74 -13.17 -4.95
CA ASN A 92 4.74 -14.15 -3.86
C ASN A 92 3.34 -14.50 -3.35
N ASN A 93 2.28 -13.99 -4.00
CA ASN A 93 0.87 -14.15 -3.61
C ASN A 93 0.57 -13.68 -2.18
N GLN A 94 1.28 -12.66 -1.71
CA GLN A 94 0.98 -12.04 -0.43
C GLN A 94 -0.13 -11.01 -0.59
N LEU A 95 -1.08 -10.97 0.36
CA LEU A 95 -2.06 -9.89 0.43
C LEU A 95 -1.33 -8.60 0.83
N ILE A 96 -1.62 -7.51 0.12
CA ILE A 96 -1.09 -6.20 0.46
C ILE A 96 -2.24 -5.30 0.90
N ILE A 97 -2.06 -4.64 2.03
CA ILE A 97 -2.92 -3.57 2.52
C ILE A 97 -2.11 -2.28 2.44
N LEU A 98 -2.67 -1.27 1.77
CA LEU A 98 -2.09 0.06 1.67
C LEU A 98 -3.02 1.05 2.41
N ASP A 99 -2.48 1.73 3.42
CA ASP A 99 -3.11 2.85 4.16
C ASP A 99 -2.74 4.20 3.54
#